data_AF-A0A534P1I3-F1
#
_entry.id   AF-A0A534P1I3-F1
#
_cell.length_a   1.000
_cell.length_b   1.000
_cell.length_c   1.000
_cell.angle_alpha   90.00
_cell.angle_beta   90.00
_cell.angle_gamma   90.00
#
_symmetry.space_group_name_H-M   'P 1'
#
loop_
_entity.id
_entity.type
_entity.pdbx_description
1 polymer ?
#
loop_
_entity_poly.entity_id
_entity_poly.type
_entity_poly.pdbx_seq_one_letter_code
_entity_poly.pdbx_strand_id
1 'polypeptide(L)'
;MGAARFRRRGGARLSPGRAHALRPRRVVGGRAAHRGFALKIRVVSVGKDKGPTLELSEEYAKRLQRFAEVELFELKASDQVLARVRGELWALDQRGVELSSEQLAEKVSRTAQITLAIGGDEGHQPVLREQARFVWSLSKLTLPHRLARVVVLEQLYRAFEIIRGGPYHK
;
A
#
# COMPACT_ATOMS: atom_id res chain seq x y z
N MET A 1 32.17 39.83 45.37
CA MET A 1 30.86 40.14 44.74
C MET A 1 31.11 40.14 43.24
N GLY A 2 30.85 39.08 42.47
CA GLY A 2 29.52 38.59 42.08
C GLY A 2 29.58 38.31 40.57
N ALA A 3 29.91 37.07 40.20
CA ALA A 3 29.99 36.63 38.80
C ALA A 3 28.58 36.41 38.23
N ALA A 4 28.15 37.25 37.28
CA ALA A 4 26.89 37.05 36.57
C ALA A 4 27.12 36.20 35.31
N ARG A 5 26.90 34.89 35.47
CA ARG A 5 26.85 33.90 34.39
C ARG A 5 25.60 34.13 33.54
N PHE A 6 25.77 34.60 32.31
CA PHE A 6 24.70 34.54 31.31
C PHE A 6 24.58 33.12 30.77
N ARG A 7 23.63 32.36 31.30
CA ARG A 7 23.21 31.05 30.78
C ARG A 7 22.50 31.27 29.44
N ARG A 8 23.12 30.89 28.32
CA ARG A 8 22.40 30.63 27.07
C ARG A 8 21.45 29.45 27.30
N ARG A 9 20.14 29.73 27.29
CA ARG A 9 19.08 28.71 27.28
C ARG A 9 19.28 27.78 26.08
N GLY A 10 19.12 26.49 26.35
CA GLY A 10 19.41 25.41 25.44
C GLY A 10 18.60 25.51 24.15
N GLY A 11 19.30 25.59 23.03
CA GLY A 11 18.78 25.13 21.76
C GLY A 11 18.60 23.63 21.85
N ALA A 12 17.36 23.18 22.07
CA ALA A 12 17.00 21.80 21.88
C ALA A 12 17.26 21.45 20.41
N ARG A 13 18.39 20.78 20.15
CA ARG A 13 18.58 20.07 18.90
C ARG A 13 17.40 19.11 18.81
N LEU A 14 16.58 19.29 17.79
CA LEU A 14 15.62 18.27 17.37
C LEU A 14 16.44 17.03 17.08
N SER A 15 16.46 16.10 18.04
CA SER A 15 16.91 14.74 17.80
C SER A 15 16.18 14.25 16.56
N PRO A 16 16.84 13.59 15.59
CA PRO A 16 16.13 12.93 14.51
C PRO A 16 15.27 11.89 15.21
N GLY A 17 13.98 12.20 15.36
CA GLY A 17 13.02 11.32 16.00
C GLY A 17 13.09 10.05 15.20
N ARG A 18 13.72 9.01 15.77
CA ARG A 18 13.87 7.70 15.17
C ARG A 18 12.50 7.37 14.60
N ALA A 19 12.40 7.36 13.28
CA ALA A 19 11.32 6.66 12.64
C ALA A 19 11.46 5.25 13.19
N HIS A 20 10.65 4.90 14.19
CA HIS A 20 10.34 3.53 14.48
C HIS A 20 9.75 3.01 13.18
N ALA A 21 10.64 2.51 12.31
CA ALA A 21 10.30 1.60 11.26
C ALA A 21 9.57 0.50 12.01
N LEU A 22 8.24 0.50 11.89
CA LEU A 22 7.51 -0.73 12.03
C LEU A 22 8.25 -1.67 11.09
N ARG A 23 8.89 -2.69 11.68
CA ARG A 23 9.68 -3.66 10.92
C ARG A 23 8.82 -4.03 9.71
N PRO A 24 9.36 -4.01 8.47
CA PRO A 24 8.61 -4.56 7.36
C PRO A 24 8.11 -5.92 7.83
N ARG A 25 6.79 -6.08 7.97
CA ARG A 25 6.20 -7.40 8.19
C ARG A 25 6.34 -8.07 6.83
N ARG A 26 7.56 -8.55 6.56
CA ARG A 26 7.83 -9.45 5.47
C ARG A 26 7.17 -10.76 5.88
N VAL A 27 5.88 -10.87 5.58
CA VAL A 27 5.20 -12.14 5.69
C VAL A 27 5.66 -12.91 4.45
N VAL A 28 6.76 -13.65 4.60
CA VAL A 28 7.33 -14.48 3.53
C VAL A 28 6.44 -15.71 3.39
N GLY A 29 5.52 -15.68 2.44
CA GLY A 29 4.78 -16.86 2.00
C GLY A 29 5.71 -17.84 1.28
N GLY A 30 5.61 -19.12 1.63
CA GLY A 30 6.41 -20.20 1.04
C GLY A 30 6.18 -20.38 -0.47
N ARG A 31 7.14 -21.05 -1.13
CA ARG A 31 7.20 -21.27 -2.59
C ARG A 31 5.85 -21.76 -3.14
N ALA A 32 5.15 -20.92 -3.88
CA ALA A 32 4.04 -21.34 -4.72
C ALA A 32 4.59 -22.13 -5.91
N ALA A 33 4.53 -23.46 -5.84
CA ALA A 33 4.81 -24.36 -6.94
C ALA A 33 3.55 -24.48 -7.83
N HIS A 34 3.24 -23.43 -8.59
CA HIS A 34 2.39 -23.53 -9.78
C HIS A 34 3.01 -22.66 -10.87
N ARG A 35 3.38 -23.29 -11.98
CA ARG A 35 3.91 -22.62 -13.19
C ARG A 35 2.92 -21.52 -13.61
N GLY A 36 3.27 -20.25 -13.46
CA GLY A 36 2.48 -19.14 -14.03
C GLY A 36 2.68 -17.75 -13.44
N PHE A 37 2.77 -17.57 -12.12
CA PHE A 37 2.75 -16.22 -11.54
C PHE A 37 3.88 -15.99 -10.54
N ALA A 38 4.87 -15.21 -10.94
CA ALA A 38 5.87 -14.60 -10.07
C ALA A 38 5.57 -13.11 -9.85
N LEU A 39 4.29 -12.74 -9.68
CA LEU A 39 3.90 -11.35 -9.43
C LEU A 39 4.40 -10.92 -8.05
N LYS A 40 4.98 -9.72 -7.97
CA LYS A 40 5.29 -9.04 -6.71
C LYS A 40 4.33 -7.88 -6.47
N ILE A 41 3.63 -7.91 -5.35
CA ILE A 41 2.67 -6.89 -4.94
C ILE A 41 3.22 -6.19 -3.71
N ARG A 42 3.34 -4.87 -3.82
CA ARG A 42 3.66 -4.00 -2.69
C ARG A 42 2.47 -3.10 -2.41
N VAL A 43 1.96 -3.12 -1.19
CA VAL A 43 0.95 -2.15 -0.73
C VAL A 43 1.65 -1.19 0.22
N VAL A 44 1.73 0.08 -0.19
CA VAL A 44 2.32 1.16 0.59
C VAL A 44 1.22 2.08 1.05
N SER A 45 1.03 2.17 2.35
CA SER A 45 -0.05 2.92 2.97
C SER A 45 0.51 3.97 3.92
N VAL A 46 -0.11 5.14 3.96
CA VAL A 46 0.20 6.19 4.94
C VAL A 46 -0.79 6.09 6.09
N GLY A 47 -0.26 6.06 7.31
CA GLY A 47 -1.05 5.81 8.52
C GLY A 47 -0.99 4.35 8.96
N LYS A 48 -1.07 4.16 10.28
CA LYS A 48 -1.12 2.83 10.89
C LYS A 48 -2.52 2.26 10.84
N ASP A 49 -2.63 1.00 10.45
CA ASP A 49 -3.86 0.25 10.61
C ASP A 49 -4.07 -0.15 12.07
N LYS A 50 -5.33 -0.40 12.45
CA LYS A 50 -5.69 -0.81 13.81
C LYS A 50 -7.05 -1.47 13.87
N GLY A 51 -7.23 -2.35 14.85
CA GLY A 51 -8.51 -3.02 15.11
C GLY A 51 -8.95 -3.90 13.93
N PRO A 52 -10.26 -3.99 13.64
CA PRO A 52 -10.80 -4.94 12.67
C PRO A 52 -10.24 -4.78 11.24
N THR A 53 -9.90 -3.56 10.81
CA THR A 53 -9.34 -3.34 9.46
C THR A 53 -7.94 -3.90 9.30
N LEU A 54 -7.14 -3.91 10.38
CA LEU A 54 -5.83 -4.55 10.37
C LEU A 54 -5.98 -6.06 10.23
N GLU A 55 -6.86 -6.68 11.02
CA GLU A 55 -7.10 -8.12 11.00
C GLU A 55 -7.56 -8.59 9.61
N LEU A 56 -8.53 -7.89 9.01
CA LEU A 56 -9.00 -8.18 7.66
C LEU A 56 -7.92 -7.97 6.59
N SER A 57 -7.12 -6.91 6.71
CA SER A 57 -5.99 -6.66 5.80
C SER A 57 -4.97 -7.79 5.86
N GLU A 58 -4.61 -8.26 7.06
CA GLU A 58 -3.67 -9.37 7.25
C GLU A 58 -4.24 -10.69 6.71
N GLU A 59 -5.54 -10.93 6.90
CA GLU A 59 -6.22 -12.11 6.36
C GLU A 59 -6.14 -12.15 4.84
N TYR A 60 -6.55 -11.08 4.15
CA TYR A 60 -6.50 -11.04 2.68
C TYR A 60 -5.07 -11.06 2.13
N ALA A 61 -4.12 -10.40 2.80
CA ALA A 61 -2.72 -10.49 2.44
C ALA A 61 -2.18 -11.93 2.53
N LYS A 62 -2.56 -12.68 3.57
CA LYS A 62 -2.21 -14.11 3.70
C LYS A 62 -2.85 -14.97 2.62
N ARG A 63 -4.10 -14.68 2.23
CA ARG A 63 -4.76 -15.39 1.11
C ARG A 63 -4.07 -15.10 -0.22
N LEU A 64 -3.71 -13.84 -0.48
CA LEU A 64 -2.99 -13.39 -1.67
C LEU A 64 -1.62 -14.06 -1.84
N GLN A 65 -0.95 -14.45 -0.76
CA GLN A 65 0.36 -15.12 -0.80
C GLN A 65 0.35 -16.46 -1.53
N ARG A 66 -0.82 -17.05 -1.76
CA ARG A 66 -0.97 -18.24 -2.60
C ARG A 66 -0.68 -17.94 -4.09
N PHE A 67 -0.78 -16.68 -4.50
CA PHE A 67 -0.69 -16.23 -5.88
C PHE A 67 0.48 -15.30 -6.17
N ALA A 68 0.95 -14.54 -5.17
CA ALA A 68 1.96 -13.50 -5.35
C ALA A 68 2.86 -13.32 -4.12
N GLU A 69 4.06 -12.76 -4.31
CA GLU A 69 4.85 -12.22 -3.18
C GLU A 69 4.21 -10.90 -2.73
N VAL A 70 3.70 -10.84 -1.50
CA VAL A 70 2.98 -9.67 -0.97
C VAL A 70 3.79 -8.99 0.12
N GLU A 71 4.03 -7.69 -0.03
CA GLU A 71 4.67 -6.84 0.97
C GLU A 71 3.74 -5.70 1.40
N LEU A 72 3.51 -5.57 2.70
CA LEU A 72 2.74 -4.46 3.27
C LEU A 72 3.69 -3.47 3.96
N PHE A 73 3.55 -2.19 3.61
CA PHE A 73 4.29 -1.10 4.23
C PHE A 73 3.35 -0.05 4.79
N GLU A 74 3.60 0.31 6.05
CA GLU A 74 2.96 1.44 6.71
C GLU A 74 3.99 2.55 6.89
N LEU A 75 3.65 3.73 6.39
CA LEU A 75 4.48 4.93 6.44
C LEU A 75 3.81 5.96 7.33
N LYS A 76 4.62 6.83 7.93
CA LYS A 76 4.12 7.92 8.77
C LYS A 76 3.69 9.14 7.95
N ALA A 77 4.24 9.29 6.74
CA ALA A 77 4.05 10.47 5.91
C ALA A 77 4.05 10.11 4.41
N SER A 78 3.33 10.89 3.62
CA SER A 78 3.11 10.66 2.18
C SER A 78 4.35 10.89 1.31
N ASP A 79 5.29 11.71 1.76
CA ASP A 79 6.57 11.96 1.07
C ASP A 79 7.49 10.73 1.02
N GLN A 80 7.32 9.79 1.94
CA GLN A 80 8.10 8.55 2.01
C GLN A 80 7.64 7.47 1.01
N VAL A 81 6.47 7.65 0.37
CA VAL A 81 5.86 6.62 -0.48
C VAL A 81 6.72 6.34 -1.72
N LEU A 82 7.21 7.39 -2.40
CA LEU A 82 8.00 7.27 -3.62
C LEU A 82 9.26 6.41 -3.45
N ALA A 83 9.95 6.54 -2.31
CA ALA A 83 11.14 5.73 -2.00
C ALA A 83 10.85 4.21 -1.94
N ARG A 84 9.59 3.84 -1.73
CA ARG A 84 9.12 2.45 -1.66
C ARG A 84 8.53 1.94 -2.97
N VAL A 85 8.41 2.76 -4.01
CA VAL A 85 7.86 2.32 -5.29
C VAL A 85 8.81 1.35 -5.99
N ARG A 86 8.26 0.23 -6.45
CA ARG A 86 8.94 -0.76 -7.30
C ARG A 86 7.95 -1.28 -8.34
N GLY A 87 8.39 -1.47 -9.59
CA GLY A 87 7.51 -1.81 -10.69
C GLY A 87 6.52 -0.69 -11.02
N GLU A 88 5.32 -1.06 -11.49
CA GLU A 88 4.28 -0.09 -11.83
C GLU A 88 3.66 0.53 -10.58
N LEU A 89 3.55 1.85 -10.57
CA LEU A 89 2.88 2.59 -9.49
C LEU A 89 1.40 2.77 -9.79
N TRP A 90 0.54 2.23 -8.93
CA TRP A 90 -0.89 2.47 -8.94
C TRP A 90 -1.27 3.31 -7.71
N ALA A 91 -1.76 4.52 -7.91
CA ALA A 91 -2.19 5.41 -6.84
C ALA A 91 -3.69 5.26 -6.59
N LEU A 92 -4.10 5.11 -5.33
CA LEU A 92 -5.51 5.05 -4.95
C LEU A 92 -6.03 6.48 -4.73
N ASP A 93 -6.96 6.91 -5.60
CA ASP A 93 -7.57 8.23 -5.54
C ASP A 93 -8.98 8.17 -6.16
N GLN A 94 -9.98 8.75 -5.48
CA GLN A 94 -11.37 8.79 -5.94
C GLN A 94 -11.56 9.50 -7.30
N ARG A 95 -10.57 10.32 -7.71
CA ARG A 95 -10.53 10.99 -9.02
C ARG A 95 -10.07 10.07 -10.15
N GLY A 96 -9.64 8.85 -9.83
CA GLY A 96 -9.15 7.86 -10.76
C GLY A 96 -10.24 7.14 -11.56
N VAL A 97 -9.80 6.11 -12.28
CA VAL A 97 -10.67 5.24 -13.07
C VAL A 97 -11.22 4.14 -12.17
N GLU A 98 -12.53 3.91 -12.23
CA GLU A 98 -13.17 2.75 -11.59
C GLU A 98 -13.05 1.54 -12.50
N LEU A 99 -12.76 0.37 -11.92
CA LEU A 99 -12.63 -0.88 -12.64
C LEU A 99 -13.68 -1.87 -12.12
N SER A 100 -14.26 -2.67 -13.02
CA SER A 100 -14.91 -3.91 -12.62
C SER A 100 -13.88 -4.92 -12.10
N SER A 101 -14.36 -6.00 -11.47
CA SER A 101 -13.49 -7.08 -10.99
C SER A 101 -12.72 -7.76 -12.15
N GLU A 102 -13.38 -7.94 -13.29
CA GLU A 102 -12.81 -8.53 -14.51
C GLU A 102 -11.75 -7.62 -15.13
N GLN A 103 -12.03 -6.31 -15.18
CA GLN A 103 -11.06 -5.32 -15.67
C GLN A 103 -9.82 -5.25 -14.76
N LEU A 104 -10.02 -5.35 -13.43
CA LEU A 104 -8.91 -5.46 -12.48
C LEU A 104 -8.10 -6.74 -12.71
N ALA A 105 -8.76 -7.89 -12.88
CA ALA A 105 -8.12 -9.17 -13.19
C ALA A 105 -7.28 -9.11 -14.46
N GLU A 106 -7.83 -8.58 -15.56
CA GLU A 106 -7.11 -8.36 -16.81
C GLU A 106 -5.88 -7.49 -16.58
N LYS A 107 -6.03 -6.36 -15.87
CA LYS A 107 -4.94 -5.42 -15.62
C LYS A 107 -3.83 -6.03 -14.75
N VAL A 108 -4.19 -6.75 -13.69
CA VAL A 108 -3.24 -7.44 -12.81
C VAL A 108 -2.49 -8.53 -13.58
N SER A 109 -3.16 -9.31 -14.43
CA SER A 109 -2.55 -10.39 -15.21
C SER A 109 -1.43 -9.93 -16.15
N ARG A 110 -1.46 -8.65 -16.56
CA ARG A 110 -0.48 -8.03 -17.46
C ARG A 110 0.72 -7.43 -16.75
N THR A 111 0.75 -7.47 -15.42
CA THR A 111 1.82 -6.83 -14.65
C THR A 111 2.72 -7.87 -13.99
N ALA A 112 4.03 -7.58 -13.91
CA ALA A 112 5.00 -8.46 -13.23
C ALA A 112 5.33 -7.98 -11.81
N GLN A 113 5.24 -6.67 -11.57
CA GLN A 113 5.45 -6.07 -10.26
C GLN A 113 4.64 -4.77 -10.13
N ILE A 114 3.83 -4.68 -9.07
CA ILE A 114 2.99 -3.51 -8.77
C ILE A 114 3.29 -2.96 -7.38
N THR A 115 3.29 -1.63 -7.29
CA THR A 115 3.17 -0.91 -6.02
C THR A 115 1.86 -0.15 -5.99
N LEU A 116 0.99 -0.51 -5.06
CA LEU A 116 -0.24 0.21 -4.77
C LEU A 116 0.01 1.22 -3.64
N ALA A 117 -0.21 2.50 -3.91
CA ALA A 117 -0.06 3.57 -2.94
C ALA A 117 -1.44 3.97 -2.41
N ILE A 118 -1.60 3.97 -1.08
CA ILE A 118 -2.83 4.38 -0.37
C ILE A 118 -2.50 5.59 0.50
N GLY A 119 -3.14 6.71 0.22
CA GLY A 119 -2.93 7.98 0.92
C GLY A 119 -3.40 7.93 2.38
N GLY A 120 -2.95 8.91 3.17
CA GLY A 120 -3.47 9.15 4.52
C GLY A 120 -4.69 10.07 4.45
N ASP A 121 -4.98 10.75 5.55
CA ASP A 121 -6.15 11.65 5.64
C ASP A 121 -6.08 12.83 4.63
N GLU A 122 -4.87 13.30 4.33
CA GLU A 122 -4.59 14.35 3.32
C GLU A 122 -4.40 13.79 1.90
N GLY A 123 -4.54 12.47 1.70
CA GLY A 123 -4.33 11.81 0.42
C GLY A 123 -2.85 11.76 -0.03
N HIS A 124 -2.65 11.84 -1.35
CA HIS A 124 -1.35 11.72 -2.00
C HIS A 124 -0.73 13.08 -2.33
N GLN A 125 0.61 13.16 -2.24
CA GLN A 125 1.35 14.29 -2.78
C GLN A 125 1.13 14.39 -4.31
N PRO A 126 1.03 15.59 -4.89
CA PRO A 126 0.81 15.78 -6.34
C PRO A 126 1.79 14.99 -7.20
N VAL A 127 3.08 15.06 -6.88
CA VAL A 127 4.16 14.34 -7.57
C VAL A 127 3.95 12.82 -7.63
N LEU A 128 3.30 12.23 -6.64
CA LEU A 128 3.02 10.80 -6.64
C LEU A 128 1.96 10.43 -7.67
N ARG A 129 0.93 11.27 -7.84
CA ARG A 129 -0.12 11.07 -8.84
C ARG A 129 0.42 11.25 -10.25
N GLU A 130 1.30 12.23 -10.45
CA GLU A 130 1.97 12.46 -11.73
C GLU A 130 2.86 11.28 -12.15
N GLN A 131 3.51 10.62 -11.20
CA GLN A 131 4.34 9.44 -11.45
C GLN A 131 3.54 8.12 -11.50
N ALA A 132 2.25 8.14 -11.13
CA ALA A 132 1.44 6.94 -11.13
C ALA A 132 1.12 6.54 -12.57
N ARG A 133 1.50 5.30 -12.93
CA ARG A 133 1.10 4.70 -14.21
C ARG A 133 -0.40 4.47 -14.29
N PHE A 134 -1.04 4.32 -13.14
CA PHE A 134 -2.47 4.19 -13.04
C PHE A 134 -2.99 4.87 -11.78
N VAL A 135 -4.10 5.61 -11.90
CA VAL A 135 -4.83 6.15 -10.77
C VAL A 135 -6.14 5.38 -10.66
N TRP A 136 -6.25 4.56 -9.63
CA TRP A 136 -7.37 3.66 -9.42
C TRP A 136 -8.34 4.27 -8.40
N SER A 137 -9.60 4.41 -8.80
CA SER A 137 -10.70 4.74 -7.90
C SER A 137 -11.42 3.46 -7.48
N LEU A 138 -11.61 3.30 -6.17
CA LEU A 138 -12.44 2.22 -5.60
C LEU A 138 -13.92 2.57 -5.58
N SER A 139 -14.23 3.87 -5.59
CA SER A 139 -15.58 4.43 -5.49
C SER A 139 -15.54 5.94 -5.70
N LYS A 140 -16.66 6.53 -6.11
CA LYS A 140 -16.90 7.98 -5.98
C LYS A 140 -16.99 8.46 -4.53
N LEU A 141 -17.20 7.56 -3.57
CA LEU A 141 -17.25 7.89 -2.15
C LEU A 141 -15.85 8.06 -1.55
N THR A 142 -15.72 8.95 -0.58
CA THR A 142 -14.51 9.08 0.23
C THR A 142 -14.43 7.90 1.21
N LEU A 143 -13.55 6.94 0.91
CA LEU A 143 -13.29 5.81 1.80
C LEU A 143 -12.17 6.17 2.80
N PRO A 144 -12.34 5.89 4.10
CA PRO A 144 -11.23 5.99 5.05
C PRO A 144 -10.06 5.11 4.61
N HIS A 145 -8.82 5.61 4.70
CA HIS A 145 -7.63 4.93 4.17
C HIS A 145 -7.45 3.48 4.66
N ARG A 146 -7.84 3.19 5.91
CA ARG A 146 -7.85 1.84 6.48
C ARG A 146 -8.84 0.90 5.77
N LEU A 147 -10.05 1.39 5.50
CA LEU A 147 -11.06 0.62 4.75
C LEU A 147 -10.64 0.42 3.29
N ALA A 148 -10.12 1.48 2.65
CA ALA A 148 -9.60 1.39 1.29
C ALA A 148 -8.52 0.31 1.16
N ARG A 149 -7.64 0.15 2.17
CA ARG A 149 -6.64 -0.92 2.21
C ARG A 149 -7.25 -2.32 2.21
N VAL A 150 -8.27 -2.55 3.03
CA VAL A 150 -8.99 -3.83 3.07
C VAL A 150 -9.62 -4.12 1.70
N VAL A 151 -10.31 -3.14 1.13
CA VAL A 151 -10.96 -3.28 -0.19
C VAL A 151 -9.93 -3.60 -1.28
N VAL A 152 -8.80 -2.89 -1.30
CA VAL A 152 -7.72 -3.17 -2.27
C VAL A 152 -7.22 -4.61 -2.15
N LEU A 153 -6.94 -5.09 -0.94
CA LEU A 153 -6.42 -6.43 -0.72
C LEU A 153 -7.44 -7.51 -1.09
N GLU A 154 -8.71 -7.31 -0.75
CA GLU A 154 -9.78 -8.24 -1.14
C GLU A 154 -10.01 -8.24 -2.65
N GLN A 155 -10.03 -7.08 -3.31
CA GLN A 155 -10.23 -7.00 -4.76
C GLN A 155 -9.05 -7.57 -5.54
N LEU A 156 -7.82 -7.41 -5.06
CA LEU A 156 -6.66 -8.11 -5.62
C LEU A 156 -6.81 -9.63 -5.45
N TYR A 157 -7.26 -10.11 -4.29
CA TYR A 157 -7.50 -11.54 -4.08
C TYR A 157 -8.55 -12.06 -5.06
N ARG A 158 -9.67 -11.35 -5.20
CA ARG A 158 -10.73 -11.65 -6.17
C ARG A 158 -10.21 -11.66 -7.60
N ALA A 159 -9.38 -10.70 -7.98
CA ALA A 159 -8.75 -10.66 -9.30
C ALA A 159 -7.94 -11.93 -9.59
N PHE A 160 -7.18 -12.44 -8.61
CA PHE A 160 -6.46 -13.71 -8.76
C PHE A 160 -7.36 -14.94 -8.84
N GLU A 161 -8.44 -14.96 -8.05
CA GLU A 161 -9.45 -16.02 -8.15
C GLU A 161 -10.07 -16.08 -9.55
N ILE A 162 -10.37 -14.91 -10.15
CA ILE A 162 -10.83 -14.80 -11.54
C ILE A 162 -9.76 -15.31 -12.52
N ILE A 163 -8.50 -14.85 -12.38
CA ILE A 163 -7.38 -15.22 -13.26
C ILE A 163 -7.11 -16.74 -13.26
N ARG A 164 -7.23 -17.41 -12.11
CA ARG A 164 -6.92 -18.85 -11.97
C ARG A 164 -7.83 -19.75 -12.81
N GLY A 165 -8.93 -19.22 -13.35
CA GLY A 165 -9.70 -19.92 -14.37
C GLY A 165 -10.91 -20.64 -13.82
N GLY A 166 -11.94 -19.87 -13.53
CA GLY A 166 -13.20 -20.24 -14.14
C GLY A 166 -13.16 -19.90 -15.64
N PRO A 167 -13.27 -20.87 -16.57
CA PRO A 167 -14.04 -20.66 -17.79
C PRO A 167 -15.52 -20.62 -17.41
N TYR A 168 -15.96 -19.48 -16.87
CA TYR A 168 -17.35 -19.20 -16.49
C TYR A 168 -17.76 -17.76 -16.78
N HIS A 169 -17.18 -17.16 -17.82
CA HIS A 169 -18.01 -16.33 -18.68
C HIS A 169 -18.95 -17.26 -19.46
N LYS A 170 -20.08 -17.60 -18.85
CA LYS A 170 -21.35 -17.67 -19.57
C LYS A 170 -22.26 -16.62 -18.97
#